data_AF-A0A357C4D3-F1
#
_entry.id   AF-A0A357C4D3-F1
#
_cell.length_a   1.000
_cell.length_b   1.000
_cell.length_c   1.000
_cell.angle_alpha   90.00
_cell.angle_beta   90.00
_cell.angle_gamma   90.00
#
_symmetry.space_group_name_H-M   'P 1'
#
loop_
_entity.id
_entity.type
_entity.pdbx_description
1 polymer ?
#
loop_
_entity_poly.entity_id
_entity_poly.type
_entity_poly.pdbx_seq_one_letter_code
_entity_poly.pdbx_strand_id
1 'polypeptide(L)'
;MLETETLIEKEINLLRGMGYVFNVLSYLQDEPLCSKCNSFVKSIEAAQDKFLALEKSLNKNRGMPEEMRKLLLNIYATLSQMSIPDNPVRQKKEENCKLPAGVCFAKSVLTVYEKIEEQV
;
A
#
# COMPACT_ATOMS: atom_id res chain seq x y z
N MET A 1 15.31 4.29 26.32
CA MET A 1 14.92 3.70 25.03
C MET A 1 16.15 3.59 24.19
N LEU A 2 16.60 2.36 23.95
CA LEU A 2 17.81 2.07 23.19
C LEU A 2 17.53 2.28 21.69
N GLU A 3 18.51 2.74 20.92
CA GLU A 3 18.38 3.05 19.47
C GLU A 3 17.80 1.90 18.62
N THR A 4 17.90 0.66 19.12
CA THR A 4 17.30 -0.52 18.49
C THR A 4 15.78 -0.60 18.66
N GLU A 5 15.25 -0.15 19.80
CA GLU A 5 13.80 -0.13 20.06
C GLU A 5 13.11 0.89 19.14
N THR A 6 13.75 2.04 18.93
CA THR A 6 13.23 3.09 18.03
C THR A 6 13.28 2.66 16.56
N LEU A 7 14.30 1.91 16.14
CA LEU A 7 14.36 1.36 14.78
C LEU A 7 13.25 0.35 14.51
N ILE A 8 13.02 -0.58 15.46
CA ILE A 8 11.95 -1.58 15.36
C ILE A 8 10.57 -0.90 15.28
N GLU A 9 10.34 0.13 16.09
CA GLU A 9 9.08 0.88 16.08
C GLU A 9 8.82 1.56 14.72
N LYS A 10 9.86 2.13 14.11
CA LYS A 10 9.79 2.71 12.76
C LYS A 10 9.40 1.65 11.72
N GLU A 11 10.08 0.50 11.74
CA GLU A 11 9.79 -0.61 10.82
C GLU A 11 8.36 -1.15 10.98
N ILE A 12 7.87 -1.26 12.22
CA ILE A 12 6.48 -1.63 12.51
C ILE A 12 5.50 -0.60 11.95
N ASN A 13 5.76 0.69 12.13
CA ASN A 13 4.89 1.75 11.62
C ASN A 13 4.85 1.79 10.09
N LEU A 14 5.98 1.55 9.42
CA LEU A 14 6.02 1.37 7.97
C LEU A 14 5.19 0.17 7.52
N LEU A 15 5.32 -0.99 8.18
CA LEU A 15 4.51 -2.16 7.87
C LEU A 15 3.02 -1.92 8.08
N ARG A 16 2.63 -1.24 9.18
CA ARG A 16 1.24 -0.85 9.42
C ARG A 16 0.71 0.07 8.34
N GLY A 17 1.51 1.07 7.95
CA GLY A 17 1.18 1.99 6.86
C GLY A 17 0.96 1.24 5.55
N MET A 18 1.86 0.33 5.19
CA MET A 18 1.73 -0.46 3.96
C MET A 18 0.54 -1.43 4.01
N GLY A 19 0.27 -2.05 5.16
CA GLY A 19 -0.92 -2.86 5.37
C GLY A 19 -2.21 -2.05 5.18
N TYR A 20 -2.25 -0.81 5.68
CA TYR A 20 -3.36 0.10 5.41
C TYR A 20 -3.52 0.40 3.91
N VAL A 21 -2.42 0.67 3.19
CA VAL A 21 -2.45 0.89 1.73
C VAL A 21 -3.10 -0.30 1.01
N PHE A 22 -2.60 -1.50 1.24
CA PHE A 22 -3.13 -2.69 0.55
C PHE A 22 -4.56 -3.02 0.93
N ASN A 23 -4.98 -2.79 2.18
CA ASN A 23 -6.36 -2.99 2.59
C ASN A 23 -7.33 -2.04 1.86
N VAL A 24 -6.96 -0.75 1.72
CA VAL A 24 -7.77 0.21 0.97
C VAL A 24 -7.81 -0.15 -0.51
N LEU A 25 -6.66 -0.52 -1.11
CA LEU A 25 -6.63 -0.93 -2.51
C LEU A 25 -7.42 -2.23 -2.75
N SER A 26 -7.34 -3.19 -1.82
CA SER A 26 -8.15 -4.41 -1.85
C SER A 26 -9.64 -4.08 -1.83
N TYR A 27 -10.09 -3.16 -0.97
CA TYR A 27 -11.48 -2.70 -0.99
C TYR A 27 -11.87 -2.05 -2.34
N LEU A 28 -11.00 -1.21 -2.90
CA LEU A 28 -11.28 -0.51 -4.17
C LEU A 28 -11.33 -1.44 -5.39
N GLN A 29 -10.85 -2.67 -5.27
CA GLN A 29 -10.92 -3.66 -6.35
C GLN A 29 -12.36 -4.16 -6.57
N ASP A 30 -13.23 -4.04 -5.58
CA ASP A 30 -14.65 -4.41 -5.68
C ASP A 30 -15.52 -3.24 -6.15
N GLU A 31 -14.94 -2.03 -6.22
CA GLU A 31 -15.64 -0.84 -6.67
C GLU A 31 -15.77 -0.83 -8.21
N PRO A 32 -16.99 -0.59 -8.78
CA PRO A 32 -17.26 -0.77 -10.21
C PRO A 32 -16.36 -0.01 -11.17
N LEU A 33 -15.91 1.18 -10.77
CA LEU A 33 -15.04 2.03 -11.60
C LEU A 33 -13.56 1.86 -11.27
N CYS A 34 -13.21 1.78 -9.98
CA CYS A 34 -11.81 1.68 -9.54
C CYS A 34 -11.15 0.38 -9.98
N SER A 35 -11.87 -0.74 -9.90
CA SER A 35 -11.44 -2.08 -10.33
C SER A 35 -10.94 -2.16 -11.77
N LYS A 36 -11.29 -1.19 -12.62
CA LYS A 36 -10.90 -1.10 -14.03
C LYS A 36 -10.05 0.14 -14.33
N CYS A 37 -9.67 0.90 -13.32
CA CYS A 37 -9.07 2.22 -13.50
C CYS A 37 -7.54 2.16 -13.62
N ASN A 38 -6.98 2.91 -14.57
CA ASN A 38 -5.53 3.05 -14.71
C ASN A 38 -4.85 3.68 -13.48
N SER A 39 -5.54 4.60 -12.77
CA SER A 39 -4.97 5.15 -11.52
C SER A 39 -4.95 4.12 -10.39
N PHE A 40 -5.87 3.15 -10.40
CA PHE A 40 -5.89 2.06 -9.43
C PHE A 40 -4.72 1.10 -9.67
N VAL A 41 -4.54 0.64 -10.91
CA VAL A 41 -3.39 -0.22 -11.30
C VAL A 41 -2.07 0.41 -10.92
N LYS A 42 -1.85 1.67 -11.32
CA LYS A 42 -0.61 2.40 -10.99
C LYS A 42 -0.37 2.54 -9.50
N SER A 43 -1.44 2.66 -8.70
CA SER A 43 -1.31 2.73 -7.25
C SER A 43 -0.92 1.39 -6.65
N ILE A 44 -1.43 0.27 -7.20
CA ILE A 44 -1.02 -1.08 -6.78
C ILE A 44 0.46 -1.31 -7.11
N GLU A 45 0.87 -1.03 -8.35
CA GLU A 45 2.27 -1.18 -8.78
C GLU A 45 3.22 -0.39 -7.88
N ALA A 46 2.91 0.89 -7.63
CA ALA A 46 3.71 1.74 -6.75
C ALA A 46 3.74 1.24 -5.29
N ALA A 47 2.62 0.71 -4.79
CA ALA A 47 2.56 0.11 -3.45
C ALA A 47 3.41 -1.17 -3.37
N GLN A 48 3.35 -2.03 -4.40
CA GLN A 48 4.16 -3.25 -4.50
C GLN A 48 5.64 -2.93 -4.53
N ASP A 49 6.07 -1.96 -5.33
CA ASP A 49 7.48 -1.53 -5.40
C ASP A 49 7.98 -1.03 -4.04
N LYS A 50 7.19 -0.18 -3.37
CA LYS A 50 7.51 0.31 -2.02
C LYS A 50 7.55 -0.83 -1.00
N PHE A 51 6.62 -1.77 -1.07
CA PHE A 51 6.58 -2.92 -0.17
C PHE A 51 7.80 -3.84 -0.36
N LEU A 52 8.20 -4.13 -1.59
CA LEU A 52 9.39 -4.93 -1.89
C LEU A 52 10.67 -4.27 -1.36
N ALA A 53 10.76 -2.94 -1.48
CA ALA A 53 11.88 -2.18 -0.92
C ALA A 53 11.91 -2.26 0.61
N LEU A 54 10.75 -2.10 1.27
CA LEU A 54 10.59 -2.27 2.72
C LEU A 54 10.97 -3.69 3.14
N GLU A 55 10.39 -4.72 2.53
CA GLU A 55 10.67 -6.11 2.90
C GLU A 55 12.17 -6.44 2.79
N LYS A 56 12.83 -5.98 1.72
CA LYS A 56 14.26 -6.17 1.53
C LYS A 56 15.10 -5.50 2.62
N SER A 57 14.64 -4.38 3.21
CA SER A 57 15.33 -3.75 4.33
C SER A 57 15.15 -4.58 5.61
N LEU A 58 13.94 -5.07 5.87
CA LEU A 58 13.62 -5.88 7.06
C LEU A 58 14.37 -7.22 7.09
N ASN A 59 14.50 -7.91 5.95
CA ASN A 59 15.16 -9.20 5.84
C ASN A 59 16.68 -9.17 6.13
N LYS A 60 17.29 -7.99 6.26
CA LYS A 60 18.68 -7.83 6.71
C LYS A 60 18.84 -8.04 8.22
N ASN A 61 17.75 -7.96 8.99
CA ASN A 61 17.74 -8.12 10.44
C ASN A 61 17.42 -9.58 10.82
N ARG A 62 18.41 -10.31 11.37
CA ARG A 62 18.31 -11.75 11.68
C ARG A 62 17.31 -12.12 12.80
N GLY A 63 16.65 -11.15 13.42
CA GLY A 63 15.75 -11.35 14.56
C GLY A 63 14.43 -10.61 14.40
N MET A 64 13.68 -10.89 13.33
CA MET A 64 12.39 -10.24 13.07
C MET A 64 11.40 -10.50 14.22
N PRO A 65 10.93 -9.44 14.90
CA PRO A 65 9.88 -9.52 15.92
C PRO A 65 8.61 -10.19 15.40
N GLU A 66 7.89 -10.87 16.31
CA GLU A 66 6.65 -11.58 15.98
C GLU A 66 5.56 -10.65 15.42
N GLU A 67 5.48 -9.41 15.92
CA GLU A 67 4.54 -8.42 15.40
C GLU A 67 4.79 -8.09 13.93
N MET A 68 6.05 -7.87 13.55
CA MET A 68 6.43 -7.60 12.16
C MET A 68 6.13 -8.79 11.25
N ARG A 69 6.40 -10.01 11.73
CA ARG A 69 6.05 -11.25 11.01
C ARG A 69 4.54 -11.34 10.75
N LYS A 70 3.71 -11.04 11.74
CA LYS A 70 2.24 -11.00 11.58
C LYS A 70 1.80 -9.96 10.57
N LEU A 71 2.36 -8.74 10.61
CA LEU A 71 2.05 -7.69 9.66
C LEU A 71 2.41 -8.09 8.22
N LEU A 72 3.60 -8.67 8.02
CA LEU A 72 4.02 -9.17 6.71
C LEU A 72 3.08 -10.25 6.18
N LEU A 73 2.72 -11.25 7.00
CA LEU A 73 1.79 -12.30 6.61
C LEU A 73 0.41 -11.75 6.22
N ASN A 74 -0.09 -10.74 6.94
CA ASN A 74 -1.36 -10.10 6.61
C ASN A 74 -1.30 -9.32 5.29
N ILE A 75 -0.19 -8.62 5.02
CA ILE A 75 0.04 -7.95 3.74
C ILE A 75 0.06 -8.98 2.61
N TYR A 76 0.78 -10.09 2.78
CA TYR A 76 0.83 -11.17 1.80
C TYR A 76 -0.53 -11.81 1.56
N ALA A 77 -1.30 -12.07 2.61
CA ALA A 77 -2.66 -12.60 2.47
C ALA A 77 -3.54 -11.64 1.66
N THR A 78 -3.43 -10.33 1.89
CA THR A 78 -4.16 -9.31 1.14
C THR A 78 -3.74 -9.28 -0.32
N LEU A 79 -2.43 -9.23 -0.60
CA LEU A 79 -1.88 -9.25 -1.96
C LEU A 79 -2.31 -10.47 -2.76
N SER A 80 -2.40 -11.64 -2.12
CA SER A 80 -2.81 -12.89 -2.79
C SER A 80 -4.26 -12.88 -3.30
N GLN A 81 -5.08 -11.97 -2.76
CA GLN A 81 -6.49 -11.81 -3.13
C GLN A 81 -6.70 -10.65 -4.12
N MET A 82 -5.67 -9.87 -4.43
CA MET A 82 -5.80 -8.70 -5.31
C MET A 82 -5.87 -9.12 -6.78
N SER A 83 -6.89 -8.65 -7.49
CA SER A 83 -7.03 -8.77 -8.93
C SER A 83 -6.64 -7.46 -9.61
N ILE A 84 -5.57 -7.49 -10.40
CA ILE A 84 -5.13 -6.35 -11.20
C ILE A 84 -5.75 -6.49 -12.60
N PRO A 85 -6.51 -5.50 -13.11
CA PRO A 85 -7.09 -5.58 -14.43
C PRO A 85 -6.02 -5.49 -15.53
N ASP A 86 -6.06 -6.40 -16.51
CA ASP A 86 -5.12 -6.42 -17.64
C ASP A 86 -5.26 -5.21 -18.58
N ASN A 87 -6.48 -4.66 -18.69
CA ASN A 87 -6.82 -3.58 -19.63
C ASN A 87 -7.47 -2.40 -18.90
N PRO A 88 -6.70 -1.58 -18.16
CA PRO A 88 -7.26 -0.49 -17.39
C PRO A 88 -7.65 0.72 -18.25
N VAL A 89 -8.77 1.36 -17.91
CA VAL A 89 -9.32 2.54 -18.59
C VAL A 89 -9.06 3.84 -17.82
N ARG A 90 -9.11 5.00 -18.50
CA ARG A 90 -8.85 6.30 -17.88
C ARG A 90 -10.15 6.92 -17.35
N GLN A 91 -10.77 6.28 -16.34
CA GLN A 91 -12.10 6.62 -15.81
C GLN A 91 -12.36 8.12 -15.60
N LYS A 92 -11.38 8.87 -15.06
CA LYS A 92 -11.53 10.30 -14.82
C LYS A 92 -11.50 11.14 -16.11
N LYS A 93 -10.62 10.78 -17.06
CA LYS A 93 -10.48 11.47 -18.35
C LYS A 93 -11.69 11.20 -19.26
N GLU A 94 -12.28 10.02 -19.11
CA GLU A 94 -13.49 9.59 -19.81
C GLU A 94 -14.78 9.99 -19.07
N GLU A 95 -14.69 10.88 -18.06
CA GLU A 95 -15.81 11.42 -17.30
C GLU A 95 -16.67 10.40 -16.52
N ASN A 96 -16.26 9.13 -16.46
CA ASN A 96 -16.94 8.08 -15.68
C ASN A 96 -16.76 8.30 -14.17
N CYS A 97 -15.56 8.69 -13.73
CA CYS A 97 -15.28 8.93 -12.30
C CYS A 97 -15.76 10.33 -11.86
N LYS A 98 -16.71 10.37 -10.92
CA LYS A 98 -17.36 11.60 -10.42
C LYS A 98 -16.74 12.20 -9.16
N LEU A 99 -15.62 11.66 -8.67
CA LEU A 99 -14.88 12.31 -7.58
C LEU A 99 -14.50 13.75 -7.98
N PRO A 100 -14.27 14.67 -7.03
CA PRO A 100 -13.82 16.03 -7.34
C PRO A 100 -12.48 16.07 -8.10
N ALA A 101 -12.16 17.22 -8.72
CA ALA A 101 -10.84 17.44 -9.29
C ALA A 101 -9.76 17.35 -8.19
N GLY A 102 -8.63 16.71 -8.50
CA GLY A 102 -7.55 16.47 -7.53
C GLY A 102 -7.79 15.34 -6.53
N VAL A 103 -8.98 14.72 -6.50
CA VAL A 103 -9.32 13.65 -5.55
C VAL A 103 -9.29 12.28 -6.23
N CYS A 104 -8.57 11.32 -5.63
CA CYS A 104 -8.54 9.93 -6.07
C CYS A 104 -8.18 9.03 -4.89
N PHE A 105 -9.11 8.19 -4.42
CA PHE A 105 -8.87 7.32 -3.25
C PHE A 105 -7.65 6.40 -3.42
N ALA A 106 -7.48 5.80 -4.60
CA ALA A 106 -6.32 4.95 -4.88
C ALA A 106 -4.98 5.69 -4.81
N LYS A 107 -4.93 7.00 -5.16
CA LYS A 107 -3.69 7.79 -5.05
C LYS A 107 -3.50 8.37 -3.66
N SER A 108 -4.59 8.84 -3.03
CA SER A 108 -4.56 9.46 -1.72
C SER A 108 -4.02 8.51 -0.65
N VAL A 109 -4.28 7.21 -0.76
CA VAL A 109 -3.75 6.23 0.20
C VAL A 109 -2.22 6.11 0.14
N LEU A 110 -1.61 6.24 -1.04
CA LEU A 110 -0.14 6.27 -1.17
C LEU A 110 0.45 7.53 -0.53
N THR A 111 -0.19 8.68 -0.72
CA THR A 111 0.23 9.93 -0.06
C THR A 111 0.18 9.83 1.46
N VAL A 112 -0.76 9.06 2.03
CA VAL A 112 -0.76 8.79 3.48
C VAL A 112 0.48 8.00 3.88
N TYR A 113 0.86 6.97 3.14
CA TYR A 113 2.05 6.18 3.41
C TYR A 113 3.34 7.00 3.26
N GLU A 114 3.46 7.81 2.22
CA GLU A 114 4.61 8.72 2.02
C GLU A 114 4.81 9.65 3.21
N LYS A 115 3.73 10.20 3.77
CA LYS A 115 3.81 11.01 4.99
C LYS A 115 4.23 10.23 6.24
N ILE A 116 3.94 8.93 6.31
CA ILE A 116 4.45 8.06 7.37
C ILE A 116 5.96 7.86 7.17
N GLU A 117 6.40 7.58 5.94
CA GLU A 117 7.82 7.44 5.59
C GLU A 117 8.63 8.68 5.94
N GLU A 118 8.09 9.88 5.73
CA GLU A 118 8.76 11.15 6.06
C GLU A 118 8.89 11.42 7.57
N GLN A 119 8.07 10.76 8.39
CA GLN A 119 8.02 10.99 9.84
C GLN A 119 8.80 9.94 10.64
N VAL A 120 9.26 8.86 10.01
CA VAL A 120 9.98 7.76 10.66
C VAL A 120 11.47 7.80 10.36
#